data_AF-A0A4U3M8I6-F1
#
_entry.id   AF-A0A4U3M8I6-F1
#
_cell.length_a   1.000
_cell.length_b   1.000
_cell.length_c   1.000
_cell.angle_alpha   90.00
_cell.angle_beta   90.00
_cell.angle_gamma   90.00
#
_symmetry.space_group_name_H-M   'P 1'
#
loop_
_entity.id
_entity.type
_entity.pdbx_description
1 polymer ?
#
loop_
_entity_poly.entity_id
_entity_poly.type
_entity_poly.pdbx_seq_one_letter_code
_entity_poly.pdbx_strand_id
1 'polypeptide(L)'
;MYEKTKWKIQKLMKKGVFSGASFCFIEGEKEESNCWGLAQIKPTKEQLTSAMLFDVASLTKVVGTTTVILQLVEEGKIILDQSLQTYYPSFQDS
;
A
#
# COMPACT_ATOMS: atom_id res chain seq x y z
N MET A 1 -6.36 -20.10 6.07
CA MET A 1 -7.06 -18.90 6.55
C MET A 1 -7.81 -18.24 5.38
N TYR A 2 -9.02 -17.69 5.58
CA TYR A 2 -9.81 -17.00 4.53
C TYR A 2 -9.89 -17.72 3.16
N GLU A 3 -10.28 -19.00 3.13
CA GLU A 3 -10.23 -19.84 1.92
C GLU A 3 -11.03 -19.29 0.72
N LYS A 4 -12.20 -18.66 0.97
CA LYS A 4 -13.00 -18.01 -0.09
C LYS A 4 -12.22 -16.87 -0.78
N THR A 5 -11.43 -16.11 -0.02
CA THR A 5 -10.61 -15.01 -0.54
C THR A 5 -9.46 -15.55 -1.39
N LYS A 6 -8.74 -16.56 -0.89
CA LYS A 6 -7.68 -17.24 -1.64
C LYS A 6 -8.17 -17.78 -2.97
N TRP A 7 -9.31 -18.48 -2.96
CA TRP A 7 -9.94 -18.98 -4.18
C TRP A 7 -10.27 -17.85 -5.17
N LYS A 8 -10.80 -16.72 -4.69
CA LYS A 8 -11.14 -15.58 -5.55
C LYS A 8 -9.90 -14.94 -6.16
N ILE A 9 -8.81 -14.78 -5.39
CA ILE A 9 -7.52 -14.29 -5.89
C ILE A 9 -7.02 -15.21 -7.01
N GLN A 10 -6.95 -16.52 -6.77
CA GLN A 10 -6.52 -17.48 -7.79
C GLN A 10 -7.41 -17.46 -9.03
N LYS A 11 -8.74 -17.36 -8.85
CA LYS A 11 -9.70 -17.28 -9.97
C LYS A 11 -9.47 -16.04 -10.82
N LEU A 12 -9.27 -14.88 -10.21
CA LEU A 12 -9.03 -13.61 -10.94
C LEU A 12 -7.66 -13.60 -11.63
N MET A 13 -6.64 -14.16 -10.97
CA MET A 13 -5.31 -14.35 -11.56
C MET A 13 -5.36 -15.26 -12.79
N LYS A 14 -6.03 -16.42 -12.70
CA LYS A 14 -6.24 -17.34 -13.84
C LYS A 14 -7.03 -16.69 -14.99
N LYS A 15 -7.90 -15.74 -14.69
CA LYS A 15 -8.62 -14.93 -15.69
C LYS A 15 -7.76 -13.83 -16.32
N GLY A 16 -6.53 -13.62 -15.86
CA GLY A 16 -5.63 -12.61 -16.39
C GLY A 16 -5.93 -11.18 -15.93
N VAL A 17 -6.70 -10.99 -14.85
CA VAL A 17 -6.98 -9.65 -14.30
C VAL A 17 -5.70 -9.01 -13.74
N PHE A 18 -4.84 -9.83 -13.15
CA PHE A 18 -3.49 -9.48 -12.71
C PHE A 18 -2.59 -10.71 -12.89
N SER A 19 -1.29 -10.49 -13.08
CA SER A 19 -0.32 -11.55 -13.39
C SER A 19 0.14 -12.34 -12.16
N GLY A 20 0.15 -11.69 -11.00
CA GLY A 20 0.58 -12.25 -9.73
C GLY A 20 0.07 -11.42 -8.55
N ALA A 21 0.18 -11.98 -7.35
CA ALA A 21 -0.21 -11.32 -6.11
C ALA A 21 0.67 -11.79 -4.95
N SER A 22 1.14 -10.84 -4.15
CA SER A 22 1.74 -11.07 -2.83
C SER A 22 0.81 -10.50 -1.77
N PHE A 23 0.40 -11.31 -0.79
CA PHE A 23 -0.55 -10.89 0.24
C PHE A 23 -0.37 -11.72 1.51
N CYS A 24 -0.79 -11.15 2.63
CA CYS A 24 -0.71 -11.77 3.94
C CYS A 24 -2.07 -11.65 4.65
N PHE A 25 -2.49 -12.73 5.32
CA PHE A 25 -3.61 -12.67 6.25
C PHE A 25 -3.10 -12.72 7.68
N ILE A 26 -3.59 -11.80 8.50
CA ILE A 26 -3.25 -11.68 9.93
C ILE A 26 -4.52 -11.85 10.74
N GLU A 27 -4.51 -12.76 11.71
CA GLU A 27 -5.62 -13.01 12.66
C GLU A 27 -5.05 -13.23 14.06
N GLY A 28 -5.03 -12.15 14.86
CA GLY A 28 -4.33 -12.13 16.14
C GLY A 28 -2.83 -12.35 15.93
N GLU A 29 -2.28 -13.39 16.56
CA GLU A 29 -0.87 -13.79 16.39
C GLU A 29 -0.63 -14.70 15.17
N LYS A 30 -1.68 -15.15 14.48
CA LYS A 30 -1.55 -16.03 13.31
C LYS A 30 -1.30 -15.20 12.06
N GLU A 31 -0.30 -15.61 11.29
CA GLU A 31 0.04 -15.03 10.00
C GLU A 31 0.06 -16.11 8.90
N GLU A 32 -0.51 -15.80 7.73
CA GLU A 32 -0.40 -16.64 6.53
C GLU A 32 0.01 -15.78 5.32
N SER A 33 1.31 -15.78 5.02
CA SER A 33 1.91 -15.09 3.87
C SER A 33 1.87 -15.94 2.60
N ASN A 34 1.49 -15.32 1.47
CA ASN A 34 1.34 -15.97 0.17
C ASN A 34 1.94 -15.11 -0.94
N CYS A 35 2.59 -15.75 -1.92
CA CYS A 35 3.16 -15.09 -3.09
C CYS A 35 2.97 -15.97 -4.33
N TRP A 36 2.14 -15.52 -5.28
CA TRP A 36 1.69 -16.33 -6.42
C TRP A 36 1.81 -15.60 -7.75
N GLY A 37 1.98 -16.36 -8.83
CA GLY A 37 1.94 -15.85 -10.20
C GLY A 37 3.23 -15.17 -10.64
N LEU A 38 3.13 -14.28 -11.62
CA LEU A 38 4.27 -13.63 -12.26
C LEU A 38 4.32 -12.14 -11.91
N ALA A 39 5.51 -11.62 -11.61
CA ALA A 39 5.76 -10.18 -11.49
C ALA A 39 5.69 -9.49 -12.85
N GLN A 40 6.07 -10.21 -13.91
CA GLN A 40 6.12 -9.70 -15.28
C GLN A 40 5.65 -10.78 -16.26
N ILE A 41 4.91 -10.38 -17.29
CA ILE A 41 4.52 -11.25 -18.42
C ILE A 41 5.35 -10.95 -19.67
N LYS A 42 5.68 -9.67 -19.90
CA LYS A 42 6.43 -9.18 -21.05
C LYS A 42 7.51 -8.18 -20.60
N PRO A 43 8.66 -8.11 -21.28
CA PRO A 43 9.03 -8.89 -22.46
C PRO A 43 9.31 -10.36 -22.12
N THR A 44 9.76 -10.64 -20.89
CA THR A 44 10.05 -11.98 -20.40
C THR A 44 9.20 -12.29 -19.18
N LYS A 45 8.76 -13.54 -19.03
CA LYS A 45 8.04 -13.96 -17.83
C LYS A 45 8.99 -13.98 -16.62
N GLU A 46 8.63 -13.27 -15.57
CA GLU A 46 9.39 -13.25 -14.31
C GLU A 46 8.52 -13.73 -13.16
N GLN A 47 9.03 -14.68 -12.40
CA GLN A 47 8.33 -15.25 -11.25
C GLN A 47 8.23 -14.19 -10.15
N LEU A 48 7.02 -14.01 -9.60
CA LEU A 48 6.86 -13.16 -8.42
C LEU A 48 7.54 -13.83 -7.22
N THR A 49 8.32 -13.07 -6.45
CA THR A 49 8.96 -13.51 -5.21
C THR A 49 8.59 -12.56 -4.07
N SER A 50 8.67 -13.04 -2.83
CA SER A 50 8.35 -12.25 -1.64
C SER A 50 9.35 -11.12 -1.36
N ALA A 51 10.53 -11.12 -2.00
CA ALA A 51 11.55 -10.10 -1.82
C ALA A 51 11.35 -8.87 -2.73
N MET A 52 10.42 -8.94 -3.69
CA MET A 52 10.16 -7.83 -4.62
C MET A 52 9.40 -6.70 -3.93
N LEU A 53 9.78 -5.46 -4.27
CA LEU A 53 9.09 -4.26 -3.83
C LEU A 53 7.98 -3.88 -4.80
N PHE A 54 6.93 -3.26 -4.25
CA PHE A 54 5.81 -2.73 -5.01
C PHE A 54 5.74 -1.22 -4.79
N ASP A 55 5.38 -0.49 -5.85
CA ASP A 55 4.88 0.87 -5.67
C ASP A 55 3.51 0.79 -4.98
N VAL A 56 3.39 1.44 -3.83
CA VAL A 56 2.18 1.45 -3.03
C VAL A 56 1.24 2.61 -3.40
N ALA A 57 1.68 3.49 -4.31
CA ALA A 57 0.90 4.59 -4.88
C ALA A 57 0.15 5.41 -3.81
N SER A 58 -1.18 5.51 -3.90
CA SER A 58 -1.96 6.32 -2.95
C SER A 58 -1.95 5.79 -1.52
N LEU A 59 -1.49 4.56 -1.26
CA LEU A 59 -1.27 4.08 0.10
C LEU A 59 -0.17 4.88 0.83
N THR A 60 0.76 5.51 0.09
CA THR A 60 1.76 6.44 0.63
C THR A 60 1.13 7.55 1.47
N LYS A 61 -0.07 8.00 1.11
CA LYS A 61 -0.76 9.08 1.84
C LYS A 61 -1.04 8.65 3.28
N VAL A 62 -1.68 7.50 3.47
CA VAL A 62 -2.12 7.06 4.80
C VAL A 62 -1.00 6.44 5.62
N VAL A 63 -0.09 5.69 4.98
CA VAL A 63 1.02 5.03 5.69
C VAL A 63 2.16 6.01 5.97
N GLY A 64 2.47 6.90 5.03
CA GLY A 64 3.59 7.85 5.13
C GLY A 64 3.13 9.25 5.51
N THR A 65 2.49 9.96 4.59
CA THR A 65 2.20 11.40 4.73
C THR A 65 1.38 11.71 5.98
N THR A 66 0.24 11.03 6.17
CA THR A 66 -0.62 11.21 7.34
C THR A 66 0.11 10.87 8.63
N THR A 67 0.85 9.75 8.68
CA THR A 67 1.64 9.36 9.86
C THR A 67 2.62 10.45 10.26
N VAL A 68 3.41 10.97 9.31
CA VAL A 68 4.39 12.03 9.58
C VAL A 68 3.70 13.33 10.02
N ILE A 69 2.58 13.70 9.39
CA ILE A 69 1.81 14.88 9.83
C ILE A 69 1.31 14.70 11.27
N LEU A 70 0.78 13.53 11.62
CA LEU A 70 0.30 13.26 12.98
C LEU A 70 1.44 13.27 14.02
N GLN A 71 2.63 12.77 13.67
CA GLN A 71 3.83 12.90 14.52
C GLN A 71 4.20 14.37 14.75
N LEU A 72 4.17 15.19 13.69
CA LEU A 72 4.43 16.63 13.82
C LEU A 72 3.36 17.36 14.66
N VAL A 73 2.11 16.88 14.63
CA VAL A 73 1.03 17.39 15.50
C VAL A 73 1.29 17.01 16.96
N GLU A 74 1.68 15.77 17.23
CA GLU A 74 2.06 15.31 18.58
C GLU A 74 3.25 16.11 19.14
N GLU A 75 4.23 16.44 18.30
CA GLU A 75 5.36 17.29 18.65
C GLU A 75 5.02 18.79 18.76
N GLY A 76 3.77 19.20 18.49
CA GLY A 76 3.34 20.60 18.51
C GLY A 76 3.89 21.46 17.37
N LYS A 77 4.50 20.85 16.35
CA LYS A 77 5.07 21.54 15.18
C LYS A 77 4.02 21.88 14.12
N ILE A 78 2.98 21.07 14.03
CA ILE A 78 1.80 21.34 13.20
C ILE A 78 0.57 21.44 14.11
N ILE A 79 -0.27 22.44 13.87
CA ILE A 79 -1.57 22.62 14.51
C ILE A 79 -2.58 22.52 13.39
N LEU A 80 -3.45 21.52 13.43
CA LEU A 80 -4.32 21.17 12.30
C LEU A 80 -5.27 22.31 11.87
N ASP A 81 -5.71 23.13 12.82
CA ASP A 81 -6.62 24.25 12.56
C ASP A 81 -5.90 25.54 12.12
N GLN A 82 -4.56 25.53 12.01
CA GLN A 82 -3.82 26.68 11.48
C GLN A 82 -3.93 26.74 9.96
N SER A 83 -3.94 27.97 9.43
CA SER A 83 -3.87 28.19 7.98
C SER A 83 -2.63 27.55 7.38
N LEU A 84 -2.75 26.98 6.17
CA LEU A 84 -1.59 26.49 5.42
C LEU A 84 -0.52 27.58 5.24
N GLN A 85 -0.94 28.84 5.13
CA GLN A 85 -0.04 29.99 5.00
C GLN A 85 0.92 30.13 6.20
N THR A 86 0.55 29.63 7.38
CA THR A 86 1.43 29.58 8.56
C THR A 86 2.69 28.74 8.29
N TYR A 87 2.54 27.65 7.54
CA TYR A 87 3.63 26.72 7.22
C TYR A 87 4.22 26.93 5.82
N TYR A 88 3.43 27.53 4.92
CA TYR A 88 3.82 27.81 3.55
C TYR A 88 3.36 29.22 3.13
N PRO A 89 4.11 30.28 3.53
CA PRO A 89 3.66 31.67 3.38
C PRO A 89 3.45 32.16 1.94
N SER A 90 4.09 31.51 0.96
CA SER A 90 3.89 31.82 -0.46
C SER A 90 2.59 31.27 -1.04
N PHE A 91 1.87 30.44 -0.28
CA PHE A 91 0.56 29.95 -0.68
C PHE A 91 -0.44 31.11 -0.73
N GLN A 92 -1.05 31.33 -1.89
CA GLN A 92 -2.09 32.32 -2.08
C GLN A 92 -3.39 31.58 -2.37
N ASP A 93 -4.40 31.77 -1.51
CA ASP A 93 -5.76 31.36 -1.82
C ASP A 93 -6.30 32.27 -2.93
N SER A 94 -6.84 31.65 -3.98
CA SER A 94 -7.39 32.33 -5.16
C SER A 94 -8.73 32.99 -4.88
#